data_AF-A0A2P5N9G7-F1
#
_entry.id   AF-A0A2P5N9G7-F1
#
_cell.length_a   1.000
_cell.length_b   1.000
_cell.length_c   1.000
_cell.angle_alpha   90.00
_cell.angle_beta   90.00
_cell.angle_gamma   90.00
#
_symmetry.space_group_name_H-M   'P 1'
#
loop_
_entity.id
_entity.type
_entity.pdbx_description
1 polymer ?
#
loop_
_entity_poly.entity_id
_entity_poly.type
_entity_poly.pdbx_seq_one_letter_code
_entity_poly.pdbx_strand_id
1 'polypeptide(L)'
;MSKTLVVKIRQTPDALFAKAQKAAVEQGYQLVGDASHGTISGASVKASYKFSGHHAIILTIQDKPALLSWQAVEQRLLSFLTE
;
A
#
# COMPACT_ATOMS: atom_id res chain seq x y z
N MET A 1 -8.00 15.58 -0.06
CA MET A 1 -8.60 14.80 -1.17
C MET A 1 -7.99 13.42 -1.14
N SER A 2 -8.79 12.37 -1.26
CA SER A 2 -8.30 10.98 -1.30
C SER A 2 -8.18 10.47 -2.74
N LYS A 3 -7.22 9.58 -3.00
CA LYS A 3 -7.04 8.93 -4.31
C LYS A 3 -7.12 7.42 -4.16
N THR A 4 -7.93 6.76 -4.99
CA THR A 4 -8.05 5.30 -5.00
C THR A 4 -7.52 4.74 -6.31
N LEU A 5 -6.74 3.67 -6.22
CA LEU A 5 -6.20 2.94 -7.37
C LEU A 5 -6.31 1.42 -7.15
N VAL A 6 -6.32 0.67 -8.25
CA VAL A 6 -6.37 -0.78 -8.24
C VAL A 6 -5.04 -1.33 -8.74
N VAL A 7 -4.38 -2.11 -7.90
CA VAL A 7 -3.09 -2.75 -8.17
C VAL A 7 -3.33 -4.21 -8.47
N LYS A 8 -2.88 -4.69 -9.62
CA LYS A 8 -2.94 -6.12 -9.93
C LYS A 8 -1.76 -6.83 -9.28
N ILE A 9 -2.04 -7.93 -8.58
CA ILE A 9 -1.03 -8.73 -7.90
C ILE A 9 -0.99 -10.12 -8.51
N ARG A 10 0.22 -10.68 -8.58
CA ARG A 10 0.49 -12.02 -9.13
C ARG A 10 0.67 -13.08 -8.05
N GLN A 11 0.83 -12.65 -6.80
CA GLN A 11 1.10 -13.50 -5.63
C GLN A 11 -0.19 -13.64 -4.79
N THR A 12 -0.24 -14.67 -3.95
CA THR A 12 -1.34 -14.82 -2.99
C THR A 12 -1.34 -13.66 -1.99
N PRO A 13 -2.51 -13.21 -1.50
CA PRO A 13 -2.62 -12.09 -0.59
C PRO A 13 -1.73 -12.21 0.66
N ASP A 14 -1.61 -13.42 1.20
CA ASP A 14 -0.87 -13.72 2.43
C ASP A 14 0.64 -13.56 2.27
N ALA A 15 1.20 -14.19 1.23
CA ALA A 15 2.62 -14.08 0.91
C ALA A 15 3.01 -12.65 0.54
N LEU A 16 2.13 -11.96 -0.19
CA LEU A 16 2.36 -10.57 -0.55
C LEU A 16 2.29 -9.65 0.67
N PHE A 17 1.33 -9.85 1.57
CA PHE A 17 1.21 -9.04 2.78
C PHE A 17 2.46 -9.15 3.66
N ALA A 18 2.99 -10.36 3.87
CA ALA A 18 4.21 -10.55 4.66
C ALA A 18 5.43 -9.85 4.04
N LYS A 19 5.57 -9.88 2.71
CA LYS A 19 6.62 -9.14 1.99
C LYS A 19 6.43 -7.63 2.07
N ALA A 20 5.22 -7.17 1.75
CA ALA A 20 4.88 -5.75 1.76
C ALA A 20 5.05 -5.12 3.14
N GLN A 21 4.71 -5.85 4.20
CA GLN A 21 4.92 -5.40 5.57
C GLN A 21 6.41 -5.19 5.88
N LYS A 22 7.28 -6.13 5.49
CA LYS A 22 8.73 -5.98 5.67
C LYS A 22 9.27 -4.78 4.88
N ALA A 23 8.97 -4.71 3.59
CA ALA A 23 9.44 -3.64 2.72
C ALA A 23 8.90 -2.25 3.15
N ALA A 24 7.66 -2.18 3.64
CA ALA A 24 7.11 -0.96 4.22
C ALA A 24 7.92 -0.49 5.42
N VAL A 25 8.24 -1.39 6.37
CA VAL A 25 9.03 -1.06 7.57
C VAL A 25 10.44 -0.60 7.20
N GLU A 26 11.08 -1.25 6.23
CA GLU A 26 12.41 -0.84 5.73
C GLU A 26 12.41 0.59 5.14
N GLN A 27 11.28 1.03 4.59
CA GLN A 27 11.12 2.38 4.06
C GLN A 27 10.51 3.38 5.06
N GLY A 28 10.37 3.01 6.34
CA GLY A 28 9.82 3.88 7.39
C GLY A 28 8.29 4.02 7.38
N TYR A 29 7.60 3.06 6.77
CA TYR A 29 6.15 2.92 6.80
C TYR A 29 5.74 1.78 7.74
N GLN A 30 4.55 1.91 8.33
CA GLN A 30 3.91 0.86 9.10
C GLN A 30 2.70 0.37 8.32
N LEU A 31 2.60 -0.95 8.20
CA LEU A 31 1.47 -1.61 7.56
C LEU A 31 0.76 -2.45 8.63
N VAL A 32 -0.46 -2.01 8.98
CA VAL A 32 -1.27 -2.55 10.07
C VAL A 32 -2.54 -3.15 9.49
N GLY A 33 -2.81 -4.42 9.79
CA GLY A 33 -3.95 -5.18 9.28
C GLY A 33 -3.52 -6.58 8.84
N ASP A 34 -4.23 -7.13 7.85
CA ASP A 34 -4.09 -8.51 7.42
C ASP A 34 -4.12 -8.62 5.88
N ALA A 35 -4.02 -9.86 5.36
CA ALA A 35 -4.11 -10.22 3.95
C ALA A 35 -5.49 -9.99 3.29
N SER A 36 -6.40 -9.30 3.99
CA SER A 36 -7.72 -8.91 3.48
C SER A 36 -7.88 -7.40 3.39
N HIS A 37 -7.45 -6.67 4.42
CA HIS A 37 -7.53 -5.21 4.48
C HIS A 37 -6.65 -4.68 5.61
N GLY A 38 -6.33 -3.39 5.53
CA GLY A 38 -5.58 -2.70 6.55
C GLY A 38 -5.24 -1.27 6.15
N THR A 39 -4.31 -0.69 6.90
CA THR A 39 -3.83 0.67 6.74
C THR A 39 -2.31 0.74 6.69
N ILE A 40 -1.83 1.62 5.82
CA ILE A 40 -0.43 2.00 5.67
C ILE A 40 -0.30 3.41 6.22
N SER A 41 0.65 3.64 7.10
CA SER A 41 0.93 4.96 7.67
C SER A 41 2.42 5.15 7.86
N GLY A 42 2.94 6.30 7.44
CA GLY A 42 4.37 6.60 7.57
C GLY A 42 4.79 7.72 6.64
N ALA A 43 5.88 8.41 6.97
CA ALA A 43 6.41 9.53 6.18
C ALA A 43 5.35 10.55 5.72
N SER A 44 4.40 10.89 6.60
CA SER A 44 3.24 11.77 6.31
C SER A 44 2.32 11.30 5.18
N VAL A 45 2.32 10.00 4.88
CA VAL A 45 1.32 9.32 4.04
C VAL A 45 0.39 8.54 4.96
N LYS A 46 -0.91 8.60 4.66
CA LYS A 46 -1.92 7.67 5.19
C LYS A 46 -2.67 7.04 4.03
N ALA A 47 -2.70 5.72 3.99
CA ALA A 47 -3.45 4.97 3.02
C ALA A 47 -4.15 3.77 3.67
N SER A 48 -5.22 3.30 3.06
CA SER A 48 -5.83 2.02 3.36
C SER A 48 -5.69 1.11 2.14
N TYR A 49 -5.55 -0.19 2.39
CA TYR A 49 -5.57 -1.18 1.33
C TYR A 49 -6.66 -2.22 1.62
N LYS A 50 -7.19 -2.80 0.56
CA LYS A 50 -8.13 -3.91 0.62
C LYS A 50 -7.85 -4.87 -0.52
N PHE A 51 -7.60 -6.13 -0.20
CA PHE A 51 -7.51 -7.17 -1.20
C PHE A 51 -8.89 -7.43 -1.81
N SER A 52 -8.94 -7.43 -3.14
CA SER A 52 -10.14 -7.72 -3.92
C SER A 52 -9.92 -9.04 -4.64
N GLY A 53 -10.42 -10.12 -4.02
CA GLY A 53 -10.14 -11.48 -4.46
C GLY A 53 -8.66 -11.86 -4.32
N HIS A 54 -8.16 -12.66 -5.26
CA HIS A 54 -6.81 -13.23 -5.20
C HIS A 54 -5.77 -12.47 -6.04
N HIS A 55 -6.19 -11.54 -6.89
CA HIS A 55 -5.34 -10.92 -7.92
C HIS A 55 -5.37 -9.40 -7.97
N ALA A 56 -6.02 -8.74 -7.00
CA ALA A 56 -6.05 -7.28 -6.96
C ALA A 56 -6.03 -6.73 -5.54
N ILE A 57 -5.45 -5.53 -5.40
CA ILE A 57 -5.49 -4.70 -4.20
C ILE A 57 -6.10 -3.37 -4.58
N ILE A 58 -7.11 -2.94 -3.84
CA ILE A 58 -7.67 -1.60 -3.87
C ILE A 58 -6.91 -0.79 -2.84
N LEU A 59 -6.22 0.25 -3.27
CA LEU A 59 -5.42 1.10 -2.41
C LEU A 59 -5.98 2.52 -2.44
N THR A 60 -6.34 3.03 -1.27
CA THR A 60 -6.93 4.35 -1.07
C THR A 60 -5.96 5.19 -0.27
N ILE A 61 -5.35 6.19 -0.88
CA ILE A 61 -4.46 7.15 -0.24
C ILE A 61 -5.34 8.27 0.31
N GLN A 62 -5.42 8.39 1.64
CA GLN A 62 -6.18 9.47 2.29
C GLN A 62 -5.35 10.74 2.43
N ASP A 63 -4.08 10.58 2.80
CA ASP A 63 -3.19 11.70 3.10
C ASP A 63 -1.84 11.52 2.41
N LYS A 64 -1.26 12.64 1.96
CA LYS A 64 0.04 12.65 1.32
C LYS A 64 0.86 13.86 1.79
N PRO A 65 2.19 13.76 1.76
CA PRO A 65 3.06 14.91 1.97
C PRO A 65 2.76 15.99 0.93
N ALA A 66 2.76 17.26 1.36
CA ALA A 66 2.60 18.40 0.46
C ALA A 66 3.71 18.46 -0.61
N LEU A 67 4.94 18.07 -0.22
CA LEU A 67 6.13 18.06 -1.07
C LEU A 67 6.15 16.93 -2.12
N LEU A 68 5.33 15.88 -1.97
CA LEU A 68 5.32 14.74 -2.90
C LEU A 68 4.12 14.81 -3.83
N SER A 69 4.35 14.56 -5.12
CA SER A 69 3.29 14.35 -6.09
C SER A 69 2.51 13.07 -5.80
N TRP A 70 1.24 13.01 -6.21
CA TRP A 70 0.43 11.78 -6.12
C TRP A 70 1.15 10.59 -6.73
N GLN A 71 1.72 10.76 -7.92
CA GLN A 71 2.48 9.72 -8.62
C GLN A 71 3.66 9.20 -7.79
N ALA A 72 4.38 10.07 -7.07
CA ALA A 72 5.50 9.65 -6.24
C ALA A 72 5.05 8.81 -5.05
N VAL A 73 3.92 9.18 -4.42
CA VAL A 73 3.32 8.39 -3.34
C VAL A 73 2.80 7.06 -3.86
N GLU A 74 2.14 7.05 -5.02
CA GLU A 74 1.69 5.84 -5.70
C GLU A 74 2.86 4.90 -5.98
N GLN A 75 3.95 5.39 -6.59
CA GLN A 75 5.12 4.57 -6.90
C GLN A 75 5.74 3.96 -5.64
N ARG A 76 5.89 4.73 -4.55
CA ARG A 76 6.36 4.18 -3.28
C ARG A 76 5.44 3.07 -2.79
N LEU A 77 4.14 3.35 -2.71
CA LEU A 77 3.14 2.38 -2.25
C LEU A 77 3.10 1.11 -3.12
N LEU A 78 3.35 1.26 -4.42
CA LEU A 78 3.40 0.16 -5.36
C LEU A 78 4.68 -0.67 -5.23
N SER A 79 5.83 -0.08 -4.92
CA SER A 79 7.10 -0.82 -4.78
C SER A 79 6.95 -1.98 -3.81
N PHE A 80 6.44 -1.73 -2.60
CA PHE A 80 6.24 -2.80 -1.62
C PHE A 80 5.12 -3.80 -1.96
N LEU A 81 4.19 -3.46 -2.86
CA LEU A 81 3.08 -4.33 -3.26
C LEU A 81 3.35 -5.11 -4.56
N THR A 82 4.49 -4.90 -5.21
CA THR A 82 4.82 -5.52 -6.50
C THR A 82 6.15 -6.29 -6.49
N GLU A 83 6.96 -6.18 -5.43
CA GLU A 83 8.21 -6.92 -5.21
C GLU A 83 8.03 -8.41 -4.76
#